data_AF-A0A7W1MRB9-F1
#
_entry.id   AF-A0A7W1MRB9-F1
#
_cell.length_a   1.000
_cell.length_b   1.000
_cell.length_c   1.000
_cell.angle_alpha   90.00
_cell.angle_beta   90.00
_cell.angle_gamma   90.00
#
_symmetry.space_group_name_H-M   'P 1'
#
loop_
_entity.id
_entity.type
_entity.pdbx_description
1 polymer ?
#
loop_
_entity_poly.entity_id
_entity_poly.type
_entity_poly.pdbx_seq_one_letter_code
_entity_poly.pdbx_strand_id
1 'polypeptide(L)'
;MTLTQRIDADLKDAMHARDAAKLGVLRMLKSALRYAAIEKGGAEGELDDAETTQVLRKQVKQRQDSIESFERGGRAELAEKEKSEISILNGYLPAALSG
;
A
#
# COMPACT_ATOMS: atom_id res chain seq x y z
N MET A 1 9.81 2.28 16.12
CA MET A 1 8.63 1.70 15.45
C MET A 1 9.07 1.35 14.03
N THR A 2 8.94 0.09 13.63
CA THR A 2 9.22 -0.36 12.24
C THR A 2 8.14 0.17 11.29
N LEU A 3 8.40 0.10 9.98
CA LEU A 3 7.45 0.51 8.96
C LEU A 3 6.17 -0.32 9.00
N THR A 4 6.29 -1.63 9.22
CA THR A 4 5.13 -2.53 9.42
C THR A 4 4.33 -2.14 10.67
N GLN A 5 5.00 -1.82 11.78
CA GLN A 5 4.33 -1.36 13.00
C GLN A 5 3.62 -0.01 12.77
N ARG A 6 4.21 0.89 11.98
CA ARG A 6 3.57 2.16 11.58
C ARG A 6 2.27 1.92 10.83
N ILE A 7 2.32 1.06 9.81
CA ILE A 7 1.17 0.70 8.98
C ILE A 7 0.05 0.10 9.84
N ASP A 8 0.39 -0.76 10.80
CA ASP A 8 -0.58 -1.35 11.72
C ASP A 8 -1.20 -0.34 12.69
N ALA A 9 -0.43 0.63 13.16
CA ALA A 9 -0.95 1.74 13.97
C ALA A 9 -1.90 2.63 13.13
N ASP A 10 -1.44 3.08 11.97
CA ASP A 10 -2.21 3.90 11.04
C ASP A 10 -3.51 3.22 10.57
N LEU A 11 -3.50 1.89 10.45
CA LEU A 11 -4.69 1.09 10.14
C LEU A 11 -5.75 1.17 11.26
N LYS A 12 -5.31 1.08 12.53
CA LYS A 12 -6.19 1.24 13.69
C LYS A 12 -6.73 2.67 13.74
N ASP A 13 -5.88 3.66 13.53
CA ASP A 13 -6.27 5.07 13.53
C ASP A 13 -7.30 5.36 12.43
N ALA A 14 -7.11 4.83 11.21
CA ALA A 14 -8.08 4.96 10.13
C ALA A 14 -9.43 4.30 10.48
N MET A 15 -9.41 3.18 11.21
CA MET A 15 -10.63 2.54 11.70
C MET A 15 -11.36 3.40 12.74
N HIS A 16 -10.64 4.00 13.68
CA HIS A 16 -11.21 4.89 14.69
C HIS A 16 -11.75 6.19 14.08
N ALA A 17 -11.02 6.77 13.14
CA ALA A 17 -11.40 7.98 12.41
C ALA A 17 -12.51 7.75 11.36
N ARG A 18 -12.88 6.49 11.09
CA ARG A 18 -13.81 6.10 10.02
C ARG A 18 -13.38 6.60 8.64
N ASP A 19 -12.06 6.71 8.42
CA ASP A 19 -11.48 7.05 7.12
C ASP A 19 -11.52 5.82 6.21
N ALA A 20 -12.63 5.66 5.49
CA ALA A 20 -12.85 4.49 4.64
C ALA A 20 -11.81 4.35 3.52
N ALA A 21 -11.29 5.46 2.99
CA ALA A 21 -10.31 5.46 1.92
C ALA A 21 -8.95 4.95 2.44
N LYS A 22 -8.40 5.56 3.49
CA LYS A 22 -7.14 5.12 4.11
C LYS A 22 -7.26 3.69 4.64
N LEU A 23 -8.37 3.37 5.30
CA LEU A 23 -8.62 2.03 5.84
C LEU A 23 -8.62 0.95 4.76
N GLY A 24 -9.24 1.20 3.61
CA GLY A 24 -9.26 0.27 2.48
C GLY A 24 -7.86 -0.01 1.95
N VAL A 25 -7.08 1.04 1.70
CA VAL A 25 -5.70 0.95 1.19
C VAL A 25 -4.80 0.19 2.16
N LEU A 26 -4.86 0.53 3.46
CA LEU A 26 -4.01 -0.10 4.47
C LEU A 26 -4.34 -1.56 4.71
N ARG A 27 -5.60 -1.99 4.57
CA ARG A 27 -5.96 -3.42 4.61
C ARG A 27 -5.33 -4.19 3.47
N MET A 28 -5.41 -3.66 2.24
CA MET A 28 -4.81 -4.30 1.07
C MET A 28 -3.29 -4.35 1.18
N LEU A 29 -2.66 -3.27 1.63
CA LEU A 29 -1.23 -3.25 1.89
C LEU A 29 -0.82 -4.27 2.96
N LYS A 30 -1.56 -4.35 4.07
CA LYS A 30 -1.29 -5.32 5.14
C LYS A 30 -1.39 -6.77 4.64
N SER A 31 -2.37 -7.08 3.80
CA SER A 31 -2.46 -8.39 3.15
C SER A 31 -1.24 -8.65 2.28
N ALA A 32 -0.83 -7.71 1.43
CA ALA A 32 0.35 -7.85 0.57
C ALA A 32 1.64 -8.07 1.38
N LEU A 33 1.81 -7.35 2.48
CA LEU A 33 2.94 -7.53 3.40
C LEU A 33 2.92 -8.93 4.03
N ARG A 34 1.75 -9.39 4.50
CA ARG A 34 1.63 -10.73 5.07
C ARG A 34 1.93 -11.83 4.04
N TYR A 35 1.49 -11.68 2.80
CA TYR A 35 1.82 -12.61 1.72
C TYR A 35 3.33 -12.66 1.47
N ALA A 36 3.99 -11.51 1.36
CA ALA A 36 5.45 -11.46 1.15
C ALA A 36 6.22 -12.03 2.35
N ALA A 37 5.76 -11.81 3.57
CA ALA A 37 6.34 -12.39 4.77
C ALA A 37 6.24 -13.94 4.76
N ILE A 38 5.08 -14.47 4.35
CA ILE A 38 4.86 -15.91 4.20
C ILE A 38 5.73 -16.50 3.08
N GLU A 39 5.86 -15.78 1.96
CA GLU A 39 6.72 -16.20 0.84
C GLU A 39 8.20 -16.27 1.26
N LYS A 40 8.65 -15.34 2.12
CA LYS A 40 10.02 -15.30 2.63
C LYS A 40 10.35 -16.43 3.62
N GLY A 41 9.45 -16.72 4.57
CA GLY A 41 9.79 -17.56 5.73
C GLY A 41 8.65 -18.43 6.28
N GLY A 42 7.56 -18.60 5.53
CA GLY A 42 6.39 -19.34 5.98
C GLY A 42 5.58 -18.59 7.04
N ALA A 43 4.82 -19.32 7.87
CA ALA A 43 3.88 -18.70 8.81
C ALA A 43 4.53 -17.70 9.80
N GLU A 44 5.81 -17.91 10.14
CA GLU A 44 6.61 -17.07 11.04
C GLU A 44 7.53 -16.09 10.32
N GLY A 45 7.45 -15.99 8.99
CA GLY A 45 8.24 -15.02 8.24
C GLY A 45 7.89 -13.59 8.64
N GLU A 46 8.94 -12.76 8.75
CA GLU A 46 8.85 -11.33 9.06
C GLU A 46 9.61 -10.52 8.01
N LEU A 47 9.09 -9.33 7.71
CA LEU A 47 9.73 -8.38 6.81
C LEU A 47 10.46 -7.32 7.63
N ASP A 48 11.67 -6.98 7.21
CA ASP A 48 12.32 -5.75 7.66
C ASP A 48 11.78 -4.52 6.91
N ASP A 49 12.27 -3.33 7.26
CA ASP A 49 11.82 -2.08 6.66
C ASP A 49 12.19 -1.96 5.17
N ALA A 50 13.30 -2.57 4.75
CA ALA A 50 13.73 -2.55 3.35
C ALA A 50 12.82 -3.43 2.50
N GLU A 51 12.49 -4.62 2.98
CA GLU A 51 11.56 -5.55 2.34
C GLU A 51 10.12 -5.00 2.33
N THR A 52 9.69 -4.38 3.44
CA THR A 52 8.40 -3.67 3.51
C THR A 52 8.34 -2.56 2.46
N THR A 53 9.43 -1.81 2.28
CA THR A 53 9.56 -0.77 1.24
C THR A 53 9.47 -1.37 -0.16
N GLN A 54 10.05 -2.54 -0.41
CA GLN A 54 9.93 -3.23 -1.71
C GLN A 54 8.48 -3.62 -2.02
N VAL A 55 7.73 -4.13 -1.03
CA VAL A 55 6.31 -4.46 -1.19
C VAL A 55 5.48 -3.20 -1.47
N LEU A 56 5.74 -2.10 -0.75
CA LEU A 56 5.10 -0.79 -1.01
C LEU A 56 5.31 -0.34 -2.45
N ARG A 57 6.55 -0.38 -2.96
CA ARG A 57 6.85 -0.01 -4.36
C ARG A 57 6.11 -0.89 -5.36
N LYS A 58 6.03 -2.20 -5.10
CA LYS A 58 5.26 -3.13 -5.94
C LYS A 58 3.77 -2.75 -5.95
N GLN A 59 3.20 -2.40 -4.79
CA GLN A 59 1.81 -1.95 -4.70
C GLN A 59 1.56 -0.63 -5.44
N VAL A 60 2.47 0.34 -5.35
CA VAL A 60 2.39 1.60 -6.11
C VAL A 60 2.41 1.32 -7.61
N LYS A 61 3.37 0.51 -8.08
CA LYS A 61 3.48 0.15 -9.49
C LYS A 61 2.22 -0.53 -10.03
N GLN A 62 1.66 -1.48 -9.29
CA GLN A 62 0.41 -2.15 -9.68
C GLN A 62 -0.76 -1.17 -9.89
N ARG A 63 -0.81 -0.09 -9.09
CA ARG A 63 -1.82 0.97 -9.24
C ARG A 63 -1.53 1.87 -10.43
N GLN A 64 -0.26 2.20 -10.69
CA GLN A 64 0.14 2.93 -11.90
C GLN A 64 -0.26 2.17 -13.17
N ASP A 65 0.00 0.87 -13.22
CA ASP A 65 -0.39 0.01 -14.34
C ASP A 65 -1.94 -0.07 -14.49
N SER A 66 -2.66 -0.03 -13.35
CA SER A 66 -4.13 -0.02 -13.33
C SER A 66 -4.70 1.32 -13.79
N ILE A 67 -4.11 2.45 -13.40
CA ILE A 67 -4.47 3.81 -13.87
C ILE A 67 -4.40 3.84 -15.39
N GLU A 68 -3.27 3.42 -15.95
CA GLU A 68 -3.05 3.44 -17.40
C GLU A 68 -4.10 2.57 -18.12
N SER A 69 -4.43 1.42 -17.54
CA SER A 69 -5.46 0.52 -18.07
C SER A 69 -6.88 1.12 -17.99
N PHE A 70 -7.22 1.79 -16.90
CA PHE A 70 -8.51 2.45 -16.73
C PHE A 70 -8.68 3.68 -17.61
N GLU A 71 -7.63 4.49 -17.77
CA GLU A 71 -7.63 5.65 -18.66
C GLU A 71 -7.81 5.23 -20.12
N ARG A 72 -7.07 4.22 -20.59
CA ARG A 72 -7.27 3.63 -21.93
C ARG A 72 -8.68 3.08 -22.13
N GLY A 73 -9.29 2.56 -21.08
CA GLY A 73 -10.65 2.02 -21.09
C GLY A 73 -11.76 3.05 -20.90
N GLY A 74 -11.44 4.35 -20.81
CA GLY A 74 -12.41 5.42 -20.59
C GLY A 74 -13.05 5.44 -19.19
N ARG A 75 -12.44 4.77 -18.20
CA ARG A 75 -12.94 4.65 -16.82
C ARG A 75 -12.24 5.63 -15.88
N ALA A 76 -12.39 6.92 -16.14
CA ALA A 76 -11.67 7.98 -15.41
C ALA A 76 -11.90 7.94 -13.88
N GLU A 77 -13.11 7.62 -13.41
CA GLU A 77 -13.41 7.52 -11.97
C GLU A 77 -12.57 6.43 -11.26
N LEU A 78 -12.30 5.32 -11.95
CA LEU A 78 -11.44 4.25 -11.40
C LEU A 78 -9.96 4.67 -11.40
N ALA A 79 -9.51 5.39 -12.43
CA ALA A 79 -8.16 5.95 -12.47
C ALA A 79 -7.92 6.96 -11.33
N GLU A 80 -8.88 7.86 -11.08
CA GLU A 80 -8.78 8.84 -9.98
C GLU A 80 -8.77 8.17 -8.60
N LYS A 81 -9.53 7.08 -8.45
CA LYS A 81 -9.47 6.25 -7.24
C LYS A 81 -8.05 5.71 -7.03
N GLU A 82 -7.45 5.08 -8.04
CA GLU A 82 -6.10 4.54 -7.95
C GLU A 82 -5.04 5.62 -7.64
N LYS A 83 -5.15 6.82 -8.24
CA LYS A 83 -4.27 7.97 -7.94
C LYS A 83 -4.36 8.40 -6.47
N SER A 84 -5.57 8.40 -5.91
CA SER A 84 -5.80 8.70 -4.51
C SER A 84 -5.18 7.64 -3.59
N GLU A 85 -5.27 6.37 -3.97
CA GLU A 85 -4.65 5.27 -3.23
C GLU A 85 -3.12 5.32 -3.28
N ILE A 86 -2.52 5.64 -4.43
CA ILE A 86 -1.07 5.86 -4.57
C ILE A 86 -0.59 6.96 -3.62
N SER A 87 -1.34 8.06 -3.51
CA SER A 87 -0.97 9.16 -2.61
C SER A 87 -0.88 8.71 -1.15
N ILE A 88 -1.77 7.82 -0.72
CA ILE A 88 -1.73 7.22 0.62
C ILE A 88 -0.51 6.32 0.77
N LEU A 89 -0.21 5.46 -0.21
CA LEU A 89 0.96 4.56 -0.17
C LEU A 89 2.29 5.33 -0.16
N ASN A 90 2.39 6.41 -0.95
CA ASN A 90 3.59 7.26 -1.01
C ASN A 90 3.90 7.92 0.34
N GLY A 91 2.90 8.15 1.20
CA GLY A 91 3.11 8.64 2.57
C GLY A 91 3.93 7.72 3.49
N TYR A 92 4.16 6.48 3.06
CA TYR A 92 4.99 5.49 3.76
C TYR A 92 6.35 5.26 3.09
N LEU A 93 6.57 5.79 1.88
CA LEU A 93 7.86 5.71 1.21
C LEU A 93 8.77 6.87 1.66
N PRO A 94 10.09 6.67 1.76
CA PRO A 94 11.03 7.76 1.98
C PRO A 94 10.90 8.83 0.89
N ALA A 95 11.09 10.10 1.23
CA ALA A 95 10.92 11.22 0.30
C ALA A 95 11.79 11.12 -0.98
N ALA A 96 12.97 10.49 -0.89
CA ALA A 96 13.84 10.23 -2.03
C ALA A 96 13.31 9.17 -3.02
N LEU A 97 12.20 8.51 -2.67
CA LEU A 97 11.63 7.34 -3.37
C LEU A 97 10.17 7.54 -3.77
N SER A 98 9.63 8.75 -3.58
CA SER A 98 8.24 9.10 -3.89
C SER A 98 8.02 9.56 -5.34
N GLY A 99 9.03 9.39 -6.22
CA GLY A 99 9.04 9.83 -7.62
C GLY A 99 8.77 8.71 -8.61
#